data_AF-A0A212AJK3-F1
#
_entry.id   AF-A0A212AJK3-F1
#
_cell.length_a   1.000
_cell.length_b   1.000
_cell.length_c   1.000
_cell.angle_alpha   90.00
_cell.angle_beta   90.00
_cell.angle_gamma   90.00
#
_symmetry.space_group_name_H-M   'P 1'
#
loop_
_entity.id
_entity.type
_entity.pdbx_description
1 polymer ?
#
loop_
_entity_poly.entity_id
_entity_poly.type
_entity_poly.pdbx_seq_one_letter_code
_entity_poly.pdbx_strand_id
1 'polypeptide(L)' 'MRMCLAAVLMTTLAGCATGRSGEAVCDGTEASRTALAAALVADGGPQSRAAGRDLIAQIDVGCR' A
#
# COMPACT_ATOMS: atom_id res chain seq x y z
N MET A 1 23.93 -17.15 -23.97
CA MET A 1 23.20 -17.55 -22.74
C MET A 1 23.56 -16.72 -21.51
N ARG A 2 24.85 -16.50 -21.18
CA ARG A 2 25.26 -15.64 -20.04
C ARG A 2 24.83 -14.17 -20.16
N MET A 3 24.88 -13.58 -21.37
CA MET A 3 24.40 -12.20 -21.61
C MET A 3 22.89 -12.04 -21.43
N CYS A 4 22.09 -13.05 -21.77
CA CYS A 4 20.63 -13.00 -21.59
C CYS A 4 20.23 -13.02 -20.11
N LEU A 5 20.94 -13.80 -19.29
CA LEU A 5 20.75 -13.84 -17.83
C LEU A 5 21.07 -12.50 -17.16
N ALA A 6 22.15 -11.84 -17.59
CA ALA A 6 22.51 -10.51 -17.09
C ALA A 6 21.46 -9.44 -17.46
N ALA A 7 20.88 -9.53 -18.66
CA ALA A 7 19.83 -8.62 -19.11
C ALA A 7 18.52 -8.80 -18.31
N VAL A 8 18.12 -10.04 -17.99
CA VAL A 8 16.94 -10.34 -17.17
C VAL A 8 17.13 -9.88 -15.72
N LEU A 9 18.34 -10.03 -15.17
CA LEU A 9 18.62 -9.51 -13.82
C LEU A 9 18.46 -7.98 -13.78
N MET A 10 19.05 -7.25 -14.73
CA MET A 10 18.98 -5.79 -14.75
C MET A 10 17.55 -5.24 -14.88
N THR A 11 16.64 -5.92 -15.60
CA THR A 11 15.25 -5.48 -15.73
C THR A 11 14.42 -5.73 -14.47
N THR A 12 14.68 -6.82 -13.74
CA THR A 12 13.99 -7.11 -12.46
C THR A 12 14.38 -6.16 -11.33
N LEU A 13 15.65 -5.72 -11.27
CA LEU A 13 16.09 -4.72 -10.28
C LEU A 13 15.50 -3.33 -10.55
N ALA A 14 15.32 -2.95 -11.81
CA ALA A 14 14.73 -1.65 -12.16
C ALA A 14 13.23 -1.56 -11.79
N GLY A 15 12.47 -2.65 -11.95
CA GLY A 15 11.05 -2.68 -11.59
C GLY A 15 10.80 -2.60 -10.07
N CYS A 16 11.75 -3.07 -9.26
CA CYS A 16 11.66 -2.97 -7.80
C CYS A 16 11.96 -1.55 -7.29
N ALA A 17 12.69 -0.73 -8.07
CA ALA A 17 13.06 0.63 -7.72
C ALA A 17 11.98 1.68 -8.08
N THR A 18 11.04 1.34 -8.99
CA THR A 18 9.97 2.25 -9.47
C THR A 18 8.60 1.95 -8.88
N GLY A 19 8.49 0.94 -8.00
CA GLY A 19 7.23 0.35 -7.54
C GLY A 19 6.42 1.15 -6.52
N ARG A 20 6.36 2.49 -6.58
CA ARG A 20 5.26 3.24 -5.96
C ARG A 20 4.07 3.18 -6.92
N SER A 21 3.29 2.11 -6.82
CA SER A 21 2.02 1.97 -7.54
C SER A 21 0.90 2.38 -6.60
N GLY A 22 0.12 3.39 -7.01
CA GLY A 22 -1.07 3.80 -6.28
C GLY A 22 -2.09 2.66 -6.20
N GLU A 23 -2.13 1.80 -7.22
CA GLU A 23 -2.95 0.58 -7.27
C GLU A 23 -2.53 -0.40 -6.16
N ALA A 24 -1.22 -0.68 -6.00
CA ALA A 24 -0.73 -1.56 -4.95
C ALA A 24 -1.07 -1.05 -3.54
N VAL A 25 -1.02 0.28 -3.32
CA VAL A 25 -1.46 0.89 -2.04
C VAL A 25 -2.98 0.80 -1.88
N CYS A 26 -3.76 1.03 -2.95
CA CYS A 26 -5.22 0.91 -2.91
C CYS A 26 -5.65 -0.52 -2.58
N ASP A 27 -5.07 -1.51 -3.25
CA ASP A 27 -5.34 -2.93 -3.05
C ASP A 27 -4.91 -3.36 -1.64
N GLY A 28 -3.68 -2.98 -1.23
CA GLY A 28 -3.13 -3.32 0.08
C GLY A 28 -3.88 -2.69 1.26
N THR A 29 -4.69 -1.63 1.02
CA THR A 29 -5.43 -0.92 2.08
C THR A 29 -6.94 -1.06 1.96
N GLU A 30 -7.48 -1.88 1.05
CA GLU A 30 -8.92 -2.05 0.81
C GLU A 30 -9.68 -2.38 2.11
N ALA A 31 -9.18 -3.36 2.87
CA ALA A 31 -9.78 -3.78 4.13
C ALA A 31 -9.78 -2.66 5.17
N SER A 32 -8.68 -1.92 5.32
CA SER A 32 -8.57 -0.82 6.28
C SER A 32 -9.41 0.40 5.90
N ARG A 33 -9.56 0.68 4.60
CA ARG A 33 -10.51 1.69 4.11
C ARG A 33 -11.96 1.31 4.41
N THR A 34 -12.31 0.04 4.21
CA THR A 34 -13.65 -0.49 4.56
C THR A 34 -13.91 -0.41 6.06
N ALA A 35 -12.93 -0.79 6.89
CA ALA A 35 -13.03 -0.70 8.34
C ALA A 35 -13.19 0.75 8.83
N LEU A 36 -12.45 1.69 8.25
CA LEU A 36 -12.61 3.12 8.53
C LEU A 36 -14.01 3.62 8.15
N ALA A 37 -14.52 3.24 6.97
CA ALA A 37 -15.86 3.63 6.54
C ALA A 37 -16.94 3.11 7.49
N ALA A 38 -16.83 1.85 7.92
CA ALA A 38 -17.74 1.28 8.92
C ALA A 38 -17.68 2.03 10.27
N ALA A 39 -16.47 2.37 10.73
CA ALA A 39 -16.29 3.12 11.98
C ALA A 39 -16.83 4.56 11.89
N LEU A 40 -16.70 5.21 10.73
CA LEU A 40 -17.29 6.53 10.50
C LEU A 40 -18.82 6.51 10.58
N VAL A 41 -19.46 5.45 10.08
CA VAL A 41 -20.91 5.26 10.20
C VAL A 41 -21.32 4.93 11.64
N ALA A 42 -20.52 4.11 12.34
CA ALA A 42 -20.83 3.68 13.70
C ALA A 42 -20.71 4.81 14.74
N ASP A 43 -19.62 5.58 14.71
CA ASP A 43 -19.36 6.59 15.73
C ASP A 43 -18.86 7.95 15.20
N GLY A 44 -18.19 7.99 14.05
CA GLY A 44 -17.53 9.20 13.55
C GLY A 44 -16.50 9.80 14.53
N GLY A 45 -16.12 9.05 15.57
CA GLY A 45 -15.53 9.53 16.81
C GLY A 45 -14.28 8.76 17.20
N PRO A 46 -14.14 8.30 18.46
CA PRO A 46 -12.96 7.58 18.91
C PRO A 46 -12.57 6.37 18.05
N GLN A 47 -13.53 5.55 17.62
CA GLN A 47 -13.28 4.37 16.79
C GLN A 47 -12.86 4.77 15.38
N SER A 48 -13.56 5.71 14.73
CA SER A 48 -13.16 6.20 13.41
C SER A 48 -11.76 6.84 13.42
N ARG A 49 -11.41 7.56 14.48
CA ARG A 49 -10.07 8.13 14.66
C ARG A 49 -9.00 7.05 14.85
N ALA A 50 -9.31 5.97 15.57
CA ALA A 50 -8.40 4.85 15.73
C ALA A 50 -8.17 4.14 14.38
N ALA A 51 -9.24 3.75 13.68
CA ALA A 51 -9.16 3.14 12.36
C ALA A 51 -8.45 4.04 11.34
N GLY A 52 -8.65 5.36 11.41
CA GLY A 52 -8.00 6.32 10.53
C GLY A 52 -6.49 6.39 10.75
N ARG A 53 -6.02 6.33 12.01
CA ARG A 53 -4.59 6.26 12.32
C ARG A 53 -3.95 4.99 11.77
N ASP A 54 -4.64 3.86 11.92
CA ASP A 54 -4.14 2.57 11.42
C ASP A 54 -4.02 2.58 9.88
N LEU A 55 -5.01 3.13 9.18
CA LEU A 55 -4.96 3.29 7.73
C LEU A 55 -3.81 4.21 7.28
N ILE A 56 -3.62 5.36 7.94
CA ILE A 56 -2.52 6.28 7.62
C ILE A 56 -1.17 5.57 7.81
N ALA A 57 -0.99 4.84 8.90
CA ALA A 57 0.25 4.11 9.17
C ALA A 57 0.57 3.09 8.06
N GLN A 58 -0.43 2.41 7.51
CA GLN A 58 -0.24 1.47 6.39
C GLN A 58 0.14 2.20 5.09
N ILE A 59 -0.54 3.31 4.78
CA ILE A 59 -0.23 4.13 3.61
C ILE A 59 1.20 4.68 3.71
N ASP A 60 1.62 5.14 4.89
CA ASP A 60 2.97 5.67 5.11
C ASP A 60 4.08 4.63 4.90
N VAL A 61 3.79 3.33 5.11
CA VAL A 61 4.73 2.25 4.79
C VAL A 61 4.83 2.03 3.27
N GLY A 62 3.71 2.08 2.55
CA GLY A 62 3.68 1.91 1.09
C GLY A 62 4.17 3.13 0.30
N CYS A 63 4.07 4.32 0.89
CA CYS A 63 4.40 5.60 0.26
C CYS A 63 5.74 6.18 0.73
N ARG A 64 6.63 5.40 1.36
CA ARG A 64 7.99 5.82 1.75
C ARG A 64 9.04 5.24 0.81
#